data_AF-A0A1G0EWP5-F1
#
_entry.id   AF-A0A1G0EWP5-F1
#
_cell.length_a   1.000
_cell.length_b   1.000
_cell.length_c   1.000
_cell.angle_alpha   90.00
_cell.angle_beta   90.00
_cell.angle_gamma   90.00
#
_symmetry.space_group_name_H-M   'P 1'
#
loop_
_entity.id
_entity.type
_entity.pdbx_description
1 polymer ?
#
loop_
_entity_poly.entity_id
_entity_poly.type
_entity_poly.pdbx_seq_one_letter_code
_entity_poly.pdbx_strand_id
1 'polypeptide(L)'
;MDAVALRPRLASFRVVAFSGKCNSANANQPAEIAFEVQNRIDLELRVPTEGINPLEAHVRIQITGKAASKNEQDHPIGSFDAEYEARFVYPLDAKEPDISPRFESEPYQYMLVSQAFPLASSHFRRELMAMGFNVGNMPLGI
;
A
#
# COMPACT_ATOMS: atom_id res chain seq x y z
N MET A 1 -20.03 -5.50 -18.92
CA MET A 1 -19.42 -4.17 -19.21
C MET A 1 -19.68 -3.31 -17.99
N ASP A 2 -18.62 -2.79 -17.35
CA ASP A 2 -18.78 -1.88 -16.22
C ASP A 2 -19.54 -0.63 -16.64
N ALA A 3 -20.59 -0.29 -15.91
CA ALA A 3 -21.28 0.98 -16.07
C ALA A 3 -20.28 2.09 -15.74
N VAL A 4 -19.83 2.83 -16.76
CA VAL A 4 -18.87 3.95 -16.64
C VAL A 4 -19.32 4.97 -15.57
N ALA A 5 -20.63 5.07 -15.36
CA ALA A 5 -21.28 5.93 -14.37
C ALA A 5 -21.00 5.56 -12.89
N LEU A 6 -20.48 4.37 -12.59
CA LEU A 6 -20.19 3.93 -11.21
C LEU A 6 -18.70 3.69 -10.95
N ARG A 7 -17.84 4.16 -11.87
CA ARG A 7 -16.40 3.96 -11.76
C ARG A 7 -15.77 5.03 -10.86
N PRO A 8 -15.13 4.64 -9.76
CA PRO A 8 -14.45 5.60 -8.91
C PRO A 8 -13.13 6.05 -9.56
N ARG A 9 -12.69 7.27 -9.21
CA ARG A 9 -11.41 7.83 -9.66
C ARG A 9 -10.47 7.96 -8.48
N LEU A 10 -9.21 7.57 -8.65
CA LEU A 10 -8.18 7.85 -7.66
C LEU A 10 -8.01 9.38 -7.54
N ALA A 11 -8.45 9.93 -6.41
CA ALA A 11 -8.44 11.36 -6.14
C ALA A 11 -7.16 11.80 -5.42
N SER A 12 -6.64 10.96 -4.53
CA SER A 12 -5.38 11.24 -3.84
C SER A 12 -4.70 9.96 -3.36
N PHE A 13 -3.37 10.01 -3.32
CA PHE A 13 -2.53 9.00 -2.69
C PHE A 13 -1.56 9.71 -1.73
N ARG A 14 -1.43 9.24 -0.50
CA ARG A 14 -0.53 9.83 0.50
C ARG A 14 0.19 8.77 1.32
N VAL A 15 1.38 9.14 1.76
CA VAL A 15 2.11 8.44 2.83
C VAL A 15 1.57 8.95 4.15
N VAL A 16 1.05 8.06 4.98
CA VAL A 16 0.55 8.38 6.32
C VAL A 16 1.69 8.34 7.32
N ALA A 17 2.51 7.29 7.26
CA ALA A 17 3.68 7.12 8.11
C ALA A 17 4.75 6.32 7.37
N PHE A 18 6.02 6.60 7.67
CA PHE A 18 7.14 5.76 7.28
C PHE A 18 8.19 5.80 8.40
N SER A 19 8.65 4.64 8.83
CA SER A 19 9.72 4.48 9.79
C SER A 19 10.64 3.38 9.32
N GLY A 20 11.94 3.66 9.33
CA GLY A 20 12.97 2.65 9.11
C GLY A 20 14.09 2.79 10.12
N LYS A 21 14.61 1.66 10.60
CA LYS A 21 15.79 1.59 11.46
C LYS A 21 16.82 0.71 10.79
N CYS A 22 18.07 1.17 10.72
CA CYS A 22 19.21 0.41 10.25
C CYS A 22 20.19 0.25 11.41
N ASN A 23 20.49 -0.99 11.78
CA ASN A 23 21.31 -1.31 12.94
C ASN A 23 22.78 -1.55 12.57
N SER A 24 23.13 -1.58 11.28
CA SER A 24 24.52 -1.78 10.83
C SER A 24 25.16 -0.46 10.41
N ALA A 25 26.33 -0.17 10.99
CA ALA A 25 27.25 0.78 10.40
C ALA A 25 27.75 0.17 9.07
N ASN A 26 27.56 0.90 7.97
CA ASN A 26 27.81 0.50 6.57
C ASN A 26 29.29 0.14 6.21
N ALA A 27 30.00 -0.64 7.02
CA ALA A 27 31.39 -1.02 6.73
C ALA A 27 31.53 -2.39 6.05
N ASN A 28 30.60 -3.33 6.27
CA ASN A 28 30.63 -4.69 5.70
C ASN A 28 29.20 -5.18 5.43
N GLN A 29 28.47 -4.56 4.49
CA GLN A 29 27.17 -5.12 4.09
C GLN A 29 27.38 -6.51 3.49
N PRO A 30 26.64 -7.55 3.92
CA PRO A 30 26.67 -8.86 3.29
C PRO A 30 26.33 -8.72 1.80
N ALA A 31 27.00 -9.50 0.95
CA ALA A 31 26.79 -9.46 -0.50
C ALA A 31 25.33 -9.77 -0.92
N GLU A 32 24.56 -10.45 -0.06
CA GLU A 32 23.16 -10.79 -0.31
C GLU A 32 22.28 -10.54 0.93
N ILE A 33 21.38 -9.56 0.80
CA ILE A 33 20.36 -9.22 1.79
C ILE A 33 19.06 -9.94 1.44
N ALA A 34 18.45 -10.59 2.44
CA ALA A 34 17.10 -11.14 2.35
C ALA A 34 16.09 -10.15 2.93
N PHE A 35 14.95 -9.99 2.25
CA PHE A 35 13.85 -9.16 2.73
C PHE A 35 12.64 -10.04 3.05
N GLU A 36 12.09 -9.86 4.23
CA GLU A 36 10.77 -10.33 4.59
C GLU A 36 9.82 -9.13 4.55
N VAL A 37 8.77 -9.20 3.73
CA VAL A 37 7.78 -8.13 3.59
C VAL A 37 6.41 -8.71 3.85
N GLN A 38 5.64 -8.03 4.69
CA GLN A 38 4.25 -8.34 5.00
C GLN A 38 3.38 -7.15 4.62
N ASN A 39 2.32 -7.43 3.87
CA ASN A 39 1.37 -6.42 3.43
C ASN A 39 0.03 -6.67 4.12
N ARG A 40 -0.53 -5.63 4.72
CA ARG A 40 -1.91 -5.62 5.20
C ARG A 40 -2.66 -4.54 4.43
N ILE A 41 -3.83 -4.90 3.89
CA ILE A 41 -4.62 -4.02 3.06
C ILE A 41 -6.04 -4.00 3.62
N ASP A 42 -6.49 -2.83 4.04
CA ASP A 42 -7.83 -2.60 4.56
C ASP A 42 -8.59 -1.69 3.58
N LEU A 43 -9.83 -2.06 3.24
CA LEU A 43 -10.71 -1.27 2.37
C LEU A 43 -11.91 -0.75 3.16
N GLU A 44 -12.24 0.53 2.98
CA GLU A 44 -13.36 1.18 3.65
C GLU A 44 -14.19 1.99 2.64
N LEU A 45 -15.50 1.77 2.62
CA LEU A 45 -16.44 2.63 1.89
C LEU A 45 -17.01 3.67 2.86
N ARG A 46 -16.78 4.95 2.56
CA ARG A 46 -17.31 6.08 3.34
C ARG A 46 -18.52 6.67 2.66
N VAL A 47 -19.64 6.62 3.39
CA VAL A 47 -20.91 7.21 3.00
C VAL A 47 -21.04 8.58 3.65
N PRO A 48 -21.19 9.66 2.86
CA PRO A 48 -21.42 10.99 3.40
C PRO A 48 -22.72 11.04 4.20
N THR A 49 -22.65 11.50 5.45
CA THR A 49 -23.82 11.64 6.33
C THR A 49 -24.55 12.98 6.13
N GLU A 50 -23.88 14.01 5.62
CA GLU A 50 -24.43 15.35 5.40
C GLU A 50 -23.87 16.02 4.12
N GLY A 51 -24.75 16.68 3.35
CA GLY A 51 -24.39 17.48 2.16
C GLY A 51 -24.33 16.73 0.82
N ILE A 52 -23.87 17.42 -0.23
CA ILE A 52 -23.68 16.89 -1.60
C ILE A 52 -22.21 16.44 -1.77
N ASN A 53 -21.75 15.58 -0.86
CA ASN A 53 -20.42 15.00 -0.99
C ASN A 53 -20.52 13.68 -1.76
N PRO A 54 -19.54 13.34 -2.62
CA PRO A 54 -19.51 12.04 -3.28
C PRO A 54 -19.19 10.92 -2.29
N LEU A 55 -19.62 9.70 -2.62
CA LEU A 55 -19.13 8.49 -1.94
C LEU A 55 -17.60 8.39 -2.11
N GLU A 56 -16.92 7.87 -1.10
CA GLU A 56 -15.47 7.67 -1.15
C GLU A 56 -15.11 6.23 -0.80
N ALA A 57 -14.22 5.62 -1.57
CA ALA A 57 -13.55 4.37 -1.20
C ALA A 57 -12.13 4.69 -0.74
N HIS A 58 -11.72 4.14 0.40
CA HIS A 58 -10.41 4.30 0.99
C HIS A 58 -9.69 2.95 0.98
N VAL A 59 -8.47 2.94 0.47
CA VAL A 59 -7.58 1.78 0.53
C VAL A 59 -6.40 2.14 1.41
N ARG A 60 -6.33 1.51 2.58
CA ARG A 60 -5.20 1.63 3.50
C ARG A 60 -4.26 0.46 3.29
N ILE A 61 -2.98 0.76 3.12
CA ILE A 61 -1.94 -0.23 2.86
C ILE A 61 -0.88 -0.06 3.94
N GLN A 62 -0.66 -1.11 4.72
CA GLN A 62 0.45 -1.20 5.65
C GLN A 62 1.48 -2.18 5.09
N ILE A 63 2.72 -1.72 4.99
CA ILE A 63 3.87 -2.54 4.56
C ILE A 63 4.84 -2.60 5.73
N THR A 64 5.03 -3.79 6.28
CA THR A 64 6.03 -4.05 7.32
C THR A 64 7.13 -4.90 6.72
N GLY A 65 8.38 -4.49 6.93
CA GLY A 65 9.55 -5.13 6.35
C GLY A 65 10.65 -5.42 7.37
N LYS A 66 11.40 -6.48 7.13
CA LYS A 66 12.66 -6.77 7.80
C LYS A 66 13.73 -7.07 6.76
N ALA A 67 14.94 -6.57 7.00
CA ALA A 67 16.13 -6.93 6.24
C ALA A 67 17.08 -7.70 7.15
N ALA A 68 17.60 -8.82 6.67
CA ALA A 68 18.61 -9.63 7.34
C ALA A 68 19.65 -10.13 6.33
N SER A 69 20.83 -10.50 6.82
CA SER A 69 21.79 -11.25 6.02
C SER A 69 21.20 -12.63 5.69
N LYS A 70 21.38 -13.14 4.46
CA LYS A 70 20.89 -14.49 4.11
C LYS A 70 21.40 -15.59 5.04
N ASN A 71 22.60 -15.43 5.58
CA ASN A 71 23.23 -16.41 6.46
C ASN A 71 22.86 -16.23 7.94
N GLU A 72 22.23 -15.11 8.31
CA GLU A 72 21.92 -14.75 9.71
C GLU A 72 20.55 -14.06 9.78
N GLN A 73 19.48 -14.81 9.51
CA GLN A 73 18.10 -14.29 9.53
C GLN A 73 17.64 -13.88 10.95
N ASP A 74 18.21 -14.48 11.98
CA ASP A 74 17.90 -14.17 13.39
C ASP A 74 18.40 -12.79 13.84
N HIS A 75 19.27 -12.13 13.05
CA HIS A 75 19.84 -10.83 13.37
C HIS A 75 19.45 -9.80 12.31
N PRO A 76 18.27 -9.16 12.45
CA PRO A 76 17.81 -8.17 11.49
C PRO A 76 18.73 -6.95 11.48
N ILE A 77 19.24 -6.63 10.30
CA ILE A 77 20.07 -5.46 10.03
C ILE A 77 19.21 -4.21 9.79
N GLY A 78 17.94 -4.38 9.47
CA GLY A 78 16.98 -3.29 9.39
C GLY A 78 15.53 -3.71 9.59
N SER A 79 14.72 -2.77 10.07
CA SER A 79 13.27 -2.93 10.22
C SER A 79 12.55 -1.72 9.66
N PHE A 80 11.41 -1.95 9.02
CA PHE A 80 10.66 -0.95 8.27
C PHE A 80 9.17 -1.10 8.53
N ASP A 81 8.49 0.01 8.67
CA ASP A 81 7.04 0.08 8.75
C ASP A 81 6.57 1.30 7.98
N ALA A 82 5.56 1.11 7.12
CA ALA A 82 5.03 2.16 6.28
C ALA A 82 3.52 2.02 6.16
N GLU A 83 2.83 3.15 6.21
CA GLU A 83 1.39 3.25 6.04
C GLU A 83 1.07 4.22 4.91
N TYR A 84 0.16 3.80 4.04
CA TYR A 84 -0.29 4.53 2.87
C TYR A 84 -1.81 4.57 2.82
N GLU A 85 -2.35 5.64 2.26
CA GLU A 85 -3.78 5.78 2.01
C GLU A 85 -4.02 6.25 0.58
N ALA A 86 -4.87 5.53 -0.13
CA ALA A 86 -5.42 5.93 -1.41
C ALA A 86 -6.92 6.22 -1.25
N ARG A 87 -7.33 7.40 -1.72
CA ARG A 87 -8.72 7.84 -1.71
C ARG A 87 -9.26 7.86 -3.11
N PHE A 88 -10.37 7.17 -3.28
CA PHE A 88 -11.12 7.04 -4.52
C PHE A 88 -12.44 7.77 -4.36
N VAL A 89 -12.79 8.61 -5.34
CA VAL A 89 -14.03 9.40 -5.32
C VAL A 89 -14.96 8.87 -6.39
N TYR A 90 -16.20 8.59 -5.99
CA TYR A 90 -17.25 8.17 -6.90
C TYR A 90 -17.92 9.38 -7.57
N PRO A 91 -18.58 9.19 -8.73
CA PRO A 91 -19.45 10.19 -9.33
C PRO A 91 -20.58 10.63 -8.36
N LEU A 92 -21.02 11.89 -8.46
CA LEU A 92 -22.04 12.47 -7.57
C LEU A 92 -23.43 11.82 -7.70
N ASP A 93 -23.70 11.22 -8.86
CA ASP A 93 -24.92 10.48 -9.16
C ASP A 93 -24.91 9.04 -8.61
N ALA A 94 -23.75 8.57 -8.16
CA ALA A 94 -23.62 7.23 -7.61
C ALA A 94 -24.25 7.14 -6.22
N LYS A 95 -25.03 6.08 -5.99
CA LYS A 95 -25.73 5.85 -4.72
C LYS A 95 -25.16 4.63 -4.02
N GLU A 96 -25.23 4.65 -2.70
CA GLU A 96 -24.75 3.55 -1.85
C GLU A 96 -25.33 2.18 -2.24
N PRO A 97 -26.66 2.01 -2.51
CA PRO A 97 -27.21 0.69 -2.85
C PRO A 97 -26.64 0.09 -4.14
N ASP A 98 -26.12 0.92 -5.04
CA ASP A 98 -25.54 0.49 -6.32
C ASP A 98 -24.04 0.14 -6.18
N ILE A 99 -23.38 0.67 -5.14
CA ILE A 99 -21.94 0.53 -4.91
C ILE A 99 -21.63 -0.53 -3.85
N SER A 100 -22.35 -0.58 -2.73
CA SER A 100 -22.04 -1.48 -1.62
C SER A 100 -21.91 -2.95 -2.05
N PRO A 101 -22.83 -3.53 -2.86
CA PRO A 101 -22.70 -4.91 -3.32
C PRO A 101 -21.47 -5.12 -4.22
N ARG A 102 -21.06 -4.09 -4.97
CA ARG A 102 -19.84 -4.15 -5.79
C ARG A 102 -18.60 -4.05 -4.92
N PHE A 103 -18.61 -3.15 -3.94
CA PHE A 103 -17.50 -2.93 -3.02
C PHE A 103 -17.18 -4.17 -2.19
N GLU A 104 -18.18 -4.98 -1.86
CA GLU A 104 -18.01 -6.26 -1.17
C GLU A 104 -17.44 -7.37 -2.08
N SER A 105 -17.47 -7.18 -3.40
CA SER A 105 -16.95 -8.17 -4.34
C SER A 105 -15.42 -8.11 -4.43
N GLU A 106 -14.77 -9.27 -4.25
CA GLU A 106 -13.32 -9.42 -4.33
C GLU A 106 -12.72 -8.85 -5.64
N PRO A 107 -13.30 -9.05 -6.84
CA PRO A 107 -12.74 -8.48 -8.07
C PRO A 107 -12.69 -6.95 -8.05
N TYR A 108 -13.68 -6.32 -7.42
CA TYR A 108 -13.74 -4.87 -7.33
C TYR A 108 -12.77 -4.32 -6.28
N GLN A 109 -12.63 -5.00 -5.14
CA GLN A 109 -11.60 -4.68 -4.16
C GLN A 109 -10.21 -4.79 -4.77
N TYR A 110 -9.94 -5.87 -5.51
CA TYR A 110 -8.68 -6.05 -6.24
C TYR A 110 -8.43 -4.92 -7.26
N MET A 111 -9.46 -4.46 -7.96
CA MET A 111 -9.36 -3.32 -8.89
C MET A 111 -8.93 -2.02 -8.18
N LEU A 112 -9.42 -1.75 -6.97
CA LEU A 112 -9.00 -0.59 -6.18
C LEU A 112 -7.55 -0.75 -5.69
N VAL A 113 -7.24 -1.92 -5.15
CA VAL A 113 -5.92 -2.23 -4.58
C VAL A 113 -4.83 -2.19 -5.66
N SER A 114 -5.07 -2.75 -6.84
CA SER A 114 -4.11 -2.78 -7.95
C SER A 114 -3.73 -1.40 -8.49
N GLN A 115 -4.54 -0.36 -8.24
CA GLN A 115 -4.20 1.02 -8.57
C GLN A 115 -3.37 1.71 -7.48
N ALA A 116 -3.56 1.34 -6.22
CA ALA A 116 -2.91 1.98 -5.07
C ALA A 116 -1.59 1.29 -4.68
N PHE A 117 -1.55 -0.04 -4.71
CA PHE A 117 -0.42 -0.83 -4.22
C PHE A 117 0.88 -0.59 -4.98
N PRO A 118 0.91 -0.46 -6.33
CA PRO A 118 2.15 -0.14 -7.04
C PRO A 118 2.75 1.20 -6.62
N LEU A 119 1.92 2.19 -6.23
CA LEU A 119 2.38 3.49 -5.73
C LEU A 119 3.05 3.33 -4.35
N ALA A 120 2.40 2.60 -3.44
CA ALA A 120 2.95 2.28 -2.12
C ALA A 120 4.26 1.49 -2.22
N SER A 121 4.27 0.45 -3.05
CA SER A 121 5.45 -0.38 -3.32
C SER A 121 6.61 0.44 -3.89
N SER A 122 6.36 1.29 -4.87
CA SER A 122 7.38 2.16 -5.47
C SER A 122 7.98 3.12 -4.45
N HIS A 123 7.14 3.74 -3.61
CA HIS A 123 7.59 4.61 -2.53
C HIS A 123 8.45 3.84 -1.51
N PHE A 124 7.97 2.68 -1.06
CA PHE A 124 8.67 1.84 -0.07
C PHE A 124 10.06 1.44 -0.57
N ARG A 125 10.19 0.99 -1.83
CA ARG A 125 11.49 0.68 -2.44
C ARG A 125 12.42 1.87 -2.44
N ARG A 126 11.91 3.04 -2.81
CA ARG A 126 12.70 4.27 -2.89
C ARG A 126 13.30 4.64 -1.53
N GLU A 127 12.52 4.54 -0.46
CA GLU A 127 13.00 4.83 0.89
C GLU A 127 14.05 3.81 1.36
N LEU A 128 13.87 2.53 1.04
CA LEU A 128 14.87 1.51 1.34
C LEU A 128 16.18 1.71 0.57
N MET A 129 16.11 2.09 -0.70
CA MET A 129 17.29 2.50 -1.47
C MET A 129 17.98 3.71 -0.85
N ALA A 130 17.20 4.71 -0.39
CA ALA A 130 17.74 5.90 0.29
C ALA A 130 18.43 5.54 1.62
N MET A 131 18.00 4.47 2.29
CA MET A 131 18.64 3.90 3.48
C MET A 131 19.89 3.05 3.16
N GLY A 132 20.24 2.89 1.88
CA GLY A 132 21.43 2.15 1.44
C GLY A 132 21.21 0.65 1.23
N PHE A 133 19.95 0.20 1.13
CA PHE A 133 19.63 -1.19 0.82
C PHE A 133 19.54 -1.44 -0.69
N ASN A 134 20.10 -2.57 -1.16
CA ASN A 134 19.85 -3.06 -2.51
C ASN A 134 18.53 -3.85 -2.55
N VAL A 135 17.49 -3.26 -3.17
CA VAL A 135 16.12 -3.82 -3.20
C VAL A 135 15.79 -4.61 -4.48
N GLY A 136 16.81 -5.09 -5.20
CA GLY A 136 16.62 -5.89 -6.42
C GLY A 136 15.83 -7.18 -6.18
N ASN A 137 16.05 -7.82 -5.03
CA ASN A 137 15.45 -9.11 -4.66
C ASN A 137 14.21 -8.99 -3.77
N MET A 138 13.60 -7.80 -3.67
CA MET A 138 12.45 -7.61 -2.78
C MET A 138 11.18 -8.24 -3.35
N PRO A 139 10.48 -9.11 -2.58
CA PRO A 139 9.21 -9.66 -3.00
C PRO A 139 8.13 -8.58 -2.88
N LEU A 140 7.83 -7.89 -3.98
CA LEU A 140 6.78 -6.88 -4.04
C LEU A 140 5.70 -7.35 -4.99
N GLY A 141 4.87 -8.26 -4.48
CA GLY A 141 3.65 -8.73 -5.14
C GLY A 141 2.46 -8.58 -4.19
N ILE A 142 1.27 -8.53 -4.79
CA ILE A 142 -0.03 -8.68 -4.13
C ILE A 142 -0.49 -10.11 -4.34
#